data_AF-A0A537NAN5-F1
#
_entry.id   AF-A0A537NAN5-F1
#
_cell.length_a   1.000
_cell.length_b   1.000
_cell.length_c   1.000
_cell.angle_alpha   90.00
_cell.angle_beta   90.00
_cell.angle_gamma   90.00
#
_symmetry.space_group_name_H-M   'P 1'
#
loop_
_entity.id
_entity.type
_entity.pdbx_description
1 polymer ?
#
loop_
_entity_poly.entity_id
_entity_poly.type
_entity_poly.pdbx_seq_one_letter_code
_entity_poly.pdbx_strand_id
1 'polypeptide(L)' 'MTGKIDALPPLRDFIRRHRLSARKSLGQNFLLDLNLAARIARGAGPLEGVTVIEIGPGPGGLTRALL' A
#
# COMPACT_ATOMS: atom_id res chain seq x y z
N MET A 1 7.78 -0.35 15.63
CA MET A 1 7.12 -1.68 15.69
C MET A 1 7.15 -2.27 14.29
N THR A 2 8.12 -3.12 13.96
CA THR A 2 8.45 -3.41 12.53
C THR A 2 8.11 -4.85 12.11
N GLY A 3 7.59 -5.68 13.02
CA GLY A 3 7.59 -7.14 12.80
C GLY A 3 6.52 -7.74 11.87
N LYS A 4 5.47 -7.00 11.46
CA LYS A 4 4.36 -7.58 10.67
C LYS A 4 4.41 -7.29 9.17
N ILE A 5 4.92 -6.14 8.75
CA ILE A 5 4.96 -5.75 7.33
C ILE A 5 6.12 -6.43 6.62
N ASP A 6 7.27 -6.56 7.30
CA ASP A 6 8.45 -7.25 6.78
C ASP A 6 8.21 -8.73 6.48
N ALA A 7 7.21 -9.34 7.16
CA ALA A 7 6.79 -10.72 6.93
C ALA A 7 5.85 -10.87 5.72
N LEU A 8 5.37 -9.77 5.12
CA LEU A 8 4.47 -9.84 3.96
C LEU A 8 5.25 -10.21 2.69
N PRO A 9 4.67 -11.04 1.81
CA PRO A 9 5.30 -11.30 0.52
C PRO A 9 5.44 -10.00 -0.27
N PRO A 10 6.44 -9.91 -1.17
CA PRO A 10 6.58 -8.79 -2.09
C PRO A 10 5.25 -8.48 -2.78
N LEU A 11 4.93 -7.19 -2.97
CA LEU A 11 3.62 -6.77 -3.47
C LEU A 11 3.28 -7.40 -4.82
N ARG A 12 4.27 -7.57 -5.70
CA ARG A 12 4.15 -8.28 -6.98
C ARG A 12 3.69 -9.74 -6.80
N ASP A 13 4.18 -10.43 -5.77
CA ASP A 13 3.93 -11.84 -5.53
C ASP A 13 2.52 -12.01 -4.93
N PHE A 14 2.10 -11.06 -4.09
CA PHE A 14 0.73 -10.94 -3.61
C PHE A 14 -0.27 -10.73 -4.76
N ILE A 15 0.00 -9.75 -5.64
CA ILE A 15 -0.81 -9.48 -6.84
C ILE A 15 -0.93 -10.74 -7.72
N ARG A 16 0.19 -11.42 -7.97
CA ARG A 16 0.22 -12.63 -8.79
C ARG A 16 -0.56 -13.77 -8.13
N ARG A 17 -0.34 -14.03 -6.84
CA ARG A 17 -1.03 -15.09 -6.08
C ARG A 17 -2.54 -14.91 -6.10
N HIS A 18 -3.01 -13.68 -5.95
CA HIS A 18 -4.44 -13.36 -5.93
C HIS A 18 -5.01 -13.02 -7.31
N ARG A 19 -4.20 -13.15 -8.38
CA ARG A 19 -4.58 -12.83 -9.77
C ARG A 19 -5.25 -11.46 -9.88
N LEU A 20 -4.75 -10.48 -9.12
CA LEU A 20 -5.29 -9.13 -9.13
C LEU A 20 -4.92 -8.43 -10.43
N SER A 21 -5.92 -7.91 -11.12
CA SER A 21 -5.75 -7.05 -12.28
C SER A 21 -6.48 -5.74 -12.05
N ALA A 22 -5.83 -4.64 -12.45
CA ALA A 22 -6.43 -3.32 -12.36
C ALA A 22 -7.59 -3.20 -13.35
N ARG A 23 -8.77 -2.83 -12.85
CA ARG A 23 -9.95 -2.57 -13.69
C ARG A 23 -10.03 -1.08 -14.02
N LYS A 24 -9.89 -0.75 -15.31
CA LYS A 24 -10.01 0.65 -15.80
C LYS A 24 -11.36 1.29 -15.48
N SER A 25 -12.45 0.52 -15.55
CA SER A 25 -13.80 1.01 -15.21
C SER A 25 -13.95 1.40 -13.75
N LEU A 26 -13.07 0.92 -12.87
CA LEU A 26 -13.03 1.28 -11.45
C LEU A 26 -11.93 2.31 -11.15
N GLY A 27 -11.27 2.86 -12.18
CA GLY A 27 -10.16 3.81 -12.01
C GLY A 27 -8.93 3.22 -11.28
N GLN A 28 -8.82 1.89 -11.20
CA GLN A 28 -7.74 1.26 -10.43
C GLN A 28 -6.39 1.48 -11.10
N ASN A 29 -5.48 2.11 -10.36
CA ASN A 29 -4.06 2.24 -10.71
C ASN A 29 -3.25 1.86 -9.46
N PHE A 30 -2.47 0.78 -9.54
CA PHE A 30 -1.78 0.26 -8.37
C PHE A 30 -0.40 0.88 -8.20
N LEU A 31 -0.11 1.39 -7.01
CA LEU A 31 1.24 1.83 -6.62
C LEU A 31 2.10 0.59 -6.35
N LEU A 32 3.01 0.27 -7.27
CA LEU A 32 3.92 -0.87 -7.16
C LEU A 32 5.29 -0.51 -6.59
N ASP A 33 5.67 0.76 -6.68
CA ASP A 33 6.92 1.28 -6.11
C ASP A 33 6.70 1.67 -4.64
N LEU A 34 7.29 0.89 -3.74
CA LEU A 34 7.20 1.12 -2.29
C LEU A 34 7.98 2.36 -1.84
N ASN A 35 9.00 2.80 -2.58
CA ASN A 35 9.70 4.05 -2.27
C ASN A 35 8.80 5.26 -2.55
N LEU A 36 8.04 5.21 -3.64
CA LEU A 36 7.03 6.23 -3.94
C LEU A 36 5.91 6.23 -2.89
N ALA A 37 5.39 5.06 -2.53
CA ALA A 37 4.37 4.94 -1.47
C ALA A 37 4.88 5.50 -0.13
N ALA A 38 6.12 5.19 0.26
CA ALA A 38 6.73 5.73 1.48
C ALA A 38 6.92 7.26 1.42
N ARG A 39 7.23 7.83 0.25
CA ARG A 39 7.27 9.29 0.06
C ARG A 39 5.90 9.93 0.24
N ILE A 40 4.84 9.31 -0.29
CA ILE A 40 3.46 9.78 -0.12
C ILE A 40 3.06 9.72 1.35
N ALA A 41 3.30 8.59 2.02
CA ALA A 41 2.99 8.43 3.45
C ALA A 41 3.70 9.49 4.31
N ARG A 42 5.00 9.76 4.07
CA ARG A 42 5.73 10.83 4.76
C ARG A 42 5.16 12.23 4.49
N GLY A 43 4.57 12.44 3.32
CA GLY A 43 3.91 13.70 2.97
C GLY A 43 2.69 14.02 3.84
N ALA A 44 2.10 13.02 4.49
CA ALA A 44 0.99 13.22 5.42
C ALA A 44 1.42 13.74 6.81
N GLY A 45 2.73 13.88 7.05
CA GLY A 45 3.28 14.30 8.34
C GLY A 45 3.44 13.15 9.34
N PRO A 46 3.72 13.44 10.63
CA PRO A 46 3.79 12.42 11.67
C PRO A 46 2.43 11.74 11.88
N LEU A 47 2.39 10.41 11.82
CA LEU A 47 1.15 9.61 11.94
C LEU A 47 1.05 8.81 13.25
N GLU A 48 2.01 8.97 14.17
CA GLU A 48 1.99 8.30 15.48
C GLU A 48 0.71 8.68 16.26
N GLY A 49 -0.09 7.69 16.65
CA GLY A 49 -1.35 7.93 17.37
C GLY A 49 -2.48 8.52 16.52
N VAL A 50 -2.27 8.70 15.21
CA VAL A 50 -3.28 9.23 14.29
C VAL A 50 -4.12 8.09 13.72
N THR A 51 -5.43 8.28 13.67
CA THR A 51 -6.32 7.38 12.92
C THR A 51 -6.26 7.75 11.44
N VAL A 52 -5.73 6.85 10.61
CA VAL A 52 -5.62 7.05 9.16
C VAL A 52 -6.79 6.37 8.44
N ILE A 53 -7.44 7.11 7.53
CA ILE A 53 -8.49 6.58 6.65
C ILE A 53 -7.92 6.53 5.22
N GLU A 54 -7.65 5.32 4.72
CA GLU A 54 -7.25 5.08 3.34
C GLU A 54 -8.46 4.72 2.48
N ILE A 55 -8.65 5.43 1.37
CA ILE A 55 -9.71 5.15 0.39
C ILE A 55 -9.10 4.50 -0.84
N GLY A 56 -9.59 3.33 -1.20
CA GLY A 56 -9.12 2.59 -2.38
C GLY A 56 -7.71 1.99 -2.21
N PRO A 57 -7.47 1.10 -1.23
CA PRO A 57 -6.14 0.58 -0.91
C PRO A 57 -5.50 -0.28 -2.02
N GLY A 58 -6.32 -0.80 -2.95
CA GLY A 58 -5.87 -1.68 -4.02
C GLY A 58 -5.14 -2.92 -3.46
N PRO A 59 -3.94 -3.28 -3.95
CA PRO A 59 -3.17 -4.40 -3.43
C PRO A 59 -2.43 -4.06 -2.12
N GLY A 60 -2.58 -2.86 -1.58
CA GLY A 60 -2.00 -2.43 -0.30
C GLY A 60 -0.62 -1.79 -0.41
N GLY A 61 -0.27 -1.20 -1.55
CA GLY A 61 1.02 -0.53 -1.73
C GLY A 61 1.22 0.65 -0.77
N LEU A 62 0.21 1.52 -0.67
CA LEU A 62 0.23 2.65 0.27
C LEU A 62 -0.10 2.20 1.71
N THR A 63 -1.04 1.28 1.90
CA THR A 63 -1.33 0.67 3.21
C THR A 63 -0.06 0.17 3.92
N ARG A 64 0.84 -0.52 3.20
CA ARG A 64 2.12 -1.02 3.77
C ARG A 64 3.09 0.10 4.16
N ALA A 65 2.96 1.27 3.57
CA ALA A 65 3.80 2.43 3.88
C ALA A 65 3.24 3.31 5.01
N LEU A 66 1.94 3.16 5.31
CA LEU A 66 1.25 3.86 6.40
C LEU A 66 1.32 3.12 7.74
N LEU A 67 1.51 1.79 7.70
CA LEU A 67 1.67 0.93 8.88
C LEU A 67 3.14 0.78 9.28
#